data_AF-A0A6L8BD42-F1
#
_entry.id   AF-A0A6L8BD42-F1
#
_cell.length_a   1.000
_cell.length_b   1.000
_cell.length_c   1.000
_cell.angle_alpha   90.00
_cell.angle_beta   90.00
_cell.angle_gamma   90.00
#
_symmetry.space_group_name_H-M   'P 1'
#
loop_
_entity.id
_entity.type
_entity.pdbx_description
1 polymer ?
#
loop_
_entity_poly.entity_id
_entity_poly.type
_entity_poly.pdbx_seq_one_letter_code
_entity_poly.pdbx_strand_id
1 'polypeptide(L)'
;MIPNSIEAFFYANQNFLWLFTLTLDLSMTLLMYRLFGRLGLTAAIVLAILLANLQGPKLTVIMGMETSLGVIFYSSIFFATDLLGEKHGRAAASQAVLLGFGVSVIIVVMMSMSLLYLPSARP
;
A
#
# COMPACT_ATOMS: atom_id res chain seq x y z
N MET A 1 0.18 -20.96 -7.07
CA MET A 1 1.54 -20.57 -7.47
C MET A 1 1.46 -19.89 -8.82
N ILE A 2 2.17 -18.78 -9.02
CA ILE A 2 2.17 -18.08 -10.30
C ILE A 2 2.88 -18.99 -11.33
N PRO A 3 2.39 -19.14 -12.56
CA PRO A 3 3.07 -19.92 -13.58
C PRO A 3 4.50 -19.39 -13.82
N ASN A 4 5.49 -20.29 -13.90
CA ASN A 4 6.90 -19.94 -14.12
C ASN A 4 7.13 -19.04 -15.35
N SER A 5 6.30 -19.18 -16.39
CA SER A 5 6.35 -18.35 -17.59
C SER A 5 5.99 -16.88 -17.32
N ILE A 6 5.06 -16.62 -16.39
CA ILE A 6 4.66 -15.28 -16.00
C ILE A 6 5.73 -14.64 -15.10
N GLU A 7 6.30 -15.42 -14.18
CA GLU A 7 7.40 -14.95 -13.33
C GLU A 7 8.61 -14.52 -14.16
N ALA A 8 9.03 -15.37 -15.11
CA ALA A 8 10.16 -15.06 -16.02
C ALA A 8 9.90 -13.79 -16.85
N PHE A 9 8.68 -13.59 -17.32
CA PHE A 9 8.30 -12.39 -18.07
C PHE A 9 8.47 -11.11 -17.23
N PHE A 10 7.96 -11.10 -16.00
CA PHE A 10 8.06 -9.92 -15.13
C PHE A 10 9.48 -9.70 -14.61
N TYR A 11 10.26 -10.77 -14.40
CA TYR A 11 11.68 -10.62 -14.08
C TYR A 11 12.45 -9.92 -15.19
N ALA A 12 12.15 -10.24 -16.45
CA ALA A 12 12.73 -9.55 -17.60
C ALA A 12 12.19 -8.11 -17.79
N ASN A 13 10.98 -7.80 -17.30
CA ASN A 13 10.27 -6.54 -17.58
C ASN A 13 9.84 -5.80 -16.31
N GLN A 14 10.80 -5.42 -15.46
CA GLN A 14 10.54 -4.72 -14.18
C GLN A 14 9.78 -3.40 -14.34
N ASN A 15 10.09 -2.61 -15.39
CA ASN A 15 9.41 -1.33 -15.64
C ASN A 15 7.91 -1.54 -15.93
N PHE A 16 7.58 -2.62 -16.64
CA PHE A 16 6.19 -2.96 -16.93
C PHE A 16 5.49 -3.48 -15.68
N LEU A 17 6.16 -4.30 -14.87
CA LEU A 17 5.63 -4.74 -13.59
C LEU A 17 5.27 -3.54 -12.70
N TRP A 18 6.17 -2.58 -12.58
CA TRP A 18 5.96 -1.35 -11.81
C TRP A 18 4.74 -0.55 -12.27
N LEU A 19 4.63 -0.32 -13.59
CA LEU A 19 3.50 0.43 -14.14
C LEU A 19 2.18 -0.33 -13.94
N PHE A 20 2.22 -1.65 -14.09
CA PHE A 20 1.08 -2.52 -13.87
C PHE A 20 0.61 -2.48 -12.40
N THR A 21 1.53 -2.60 -11.43
CA THR A 21 1.17 -2.50 -10.00
C THR A 21 0.60 -1.13 -9.65
N LEU A 22 1.19 -0.04 -10.15
CA LEU A 22 0.68 1.31 -9.92
C LEU A 22 -0.75 1.49 -10.48
N THR A 23 -0.99 1.03 -11.71
CA THR A 23 -2.30 1.13 -12.36
C THR A 23 -3.35 0.30 -11.63
N LEU A 24 -2.98 -0.91 -11.21
CA LEU A 24 -3.84 -1.82 -10.48
C LEU A 24 -4.20 -1.25 -9.10
N ASP A 25 -3.24 -0.69 -8.38
CA ASP A 25 -3.46 -0.07 -7.06
C ASP A 25 -4.42 1.12 -7.14
N LEU A 26 -4.19 2.06 -8.07
CA LEU A 26 -5.09 3.19 -8.30
C LEU A 26 -6.50 2.73 -8.71
N SER A 27 -6.60 1.69 -9.55
CA SER A 27 -7.89 1.12 -9.95
C SER A 27 -8.64 0.52 -8.77
N MET A 28 -7.93 -0.17 -7.85
CA MET A 28 -8.52 -0.70 -6.62
C MET A 28 -9.01 0.42 -5.69
N THR A 29 -8.24 1.49 -5.53
CA THR A 29 -8.66 2.68 -4.76
C THR A 29 -9.94 3.30 -5.33
N LEU A 30 -10.02 3.46 -6.65
CA LEU A 30 -11.24 3.95 -7.33
C LEU A 30 -12.42 2.98 -7.18
N LEU A 31 -12.17 1.68 -7.24
CA LEU A 31 -13.19 0.66 -7.04
C LEU A 31 -13.73 0.69 -5.61
N MET A 32 -12.87 0.82 -4.60
CA MET A 32 -13.29 1.01 -3.21
C MET A 32 -14.13 2.26 -3.04
N TYR A 33 -13.76 3.36 -3.71
CA TYR A 33 -14.59 4.57 -3.71
C TYR A 33 -15.97 4.33 -4.31
N ARG A 34 -16.03 3.64 -5.45
CA ARG A 34 -17.29 3.38 -6.15
C ARG A 34 -18.23 2.50 -5.33
N LEU A 35 -17.70 1.53 -4.58
CA LEU A 35 -18.50 0.58 -3.79
C LEU A 35 -18.90 1.13 -2.42
N PHE A 36 -18.00 1.85 -1.72
CA PHE A 36 -18.19 2.23 -0.32
C PHE A 36 -18.12 3.75 -0.07
N GLY A 37 -17.95 4.56 -1.12
CA GLY A 37 -17.91 6.02 -1.02
C GLY A 37 -16.80 6.53 -0.10
N ARG A 38 -17.16 7.43 0.81
CA ARG A 38 -16.23 8.05 1.78
C ARG A 38 -15.44 7.02 2.59
N LEU A 39 -16.14 6.02 3.14
CA LEU A 39 -15.52 4.98 3.98
C LEU A 39 -14.55 4.12 3.17
N GLY A 40 -14.90 3.82 1.91
CA GLY A 40 -14.02 3.13 0.97
C GLY A 40 -12.71 3.89 0.75
N LEU A 41 -12.79 5.20 0.54
CA LEU A 41 -11.59 6.02 0.39
C LEU A 41 -10.75 6.08 1.66
N THR A 42 -11.38 6.24 2.82
CA THR A 42 -10.67 6.23 4.10
C THR A 42 -9.93 4.89 4.30
N ALA A 43 -10.60 3.77 4.03
CA ALA A 43 -9.98 2.45 4.10
C ALA A 43 -8.86 2.27 3.06
N ALA A 44 -9.03 2.77 1.84
CA ALA A 44 -7.99 2.74 0.81
C ALA A 44 -6.74 3.54 1.22
N ILE A 45 -6.91 4.74 1.79
CA ILE A 45 -5.81 5.55 2.33
C ILE A 45 -5.06 4.79 3.42
N VAL A 46 -5.79 4.21 4.37
CA VAL A 46 -5.20 3.43 5.47
C VAL A 46 -4.42 2.24 4.92
N LEU A 47 -5.03 1.47 4.01
CA LEU A 47 -4.39 0.31 3.39
C LEU A 47 -3.11 0.71 2.65
N ALA A 48 -3.15 1.79 1.87
CA ALA A 48 -1.99 2.27 1.12
C ALA A 48 -0.86 2.72 2.06
N ILE A 49 -1.18 3.38 3.19
CA ILE A 49 -0.18 3.72 4.23
C ILE A 49 0.46 2.46 4.82
N LEU A 50 -0.33 1.42 5.11
CA LEU A 50 0.19 0.15 5.62
C LEU A 50 1.10 -0.55 4.60
N LEU A 51 0.68 -0.62 3.34
CA LEU A 51 1.46 -1.22 2.27
C LEU A 51 2.74 -0.42 2.00
N ALA A 52 2.69 0.91 2.06
CA ALA A 52 3.87 1.77 1.95
C ALA A 52 4.89 1.48 3.05
N ASN A 53 4.45 1.32 4.29
CA ASN A 53 5.35 1.00 5.41
C ASN A 53 5.90 -0.43 5.31
N LEU A 54 5.09 -1.39 4.86
CA LEU A 54 5.49 -2.80 4.75
C LEU A 54 6.45 -3.03 3.56
N GLN A 55 6.21 -2.34 2.43
CA GLN A 55 7.00 -2.49 1.20
C GLN A 55 8.08 -1.42 1.04
N GLY A 56 8.06 -0.38 1.88
CA GLY A 56 9.02 0.71 1.90
C GLY A 56 10.48 0.26 2.02
N PRO A 57 10.82 -0.70 2.89
CA PRO A 57 12.19 -1.20 3.00
C PRO A 57 12.68 -1.98 1.77
N LYS A 58 11.79 -2.39 0.87
CA LYS A 58 12.14 -3.18 -0.31
C LYS A 58 12.56 -2.26 -1.45
N LEU A 59 13.86 -2.24 -1.73
CA LEU A 59 14.46 -1.49 -2.83
C LEU A 59 14.44 -2.29 -4.12
N THR A 60 14.23 -1.61 -5.24
CA THR A 60 14.25 -2.16 -6.59
C THR A 60 14.84 -1.15 -7.56
N VAL A 61 15.32 -1.61 -8.71
CA VAL A 61 15.81 -0.73 -9.77
C VAL A 61 14.74 -0.61 -10.84
N ILE A 62 14.22 0.59 -11.03
CA ILE A 62 13.22 0.92 -12.06
C ILE A 62 13.79 2.04 -12.92
N MET A 63 13.72 1.89 -14.24
CA MET A 63 14.26 2.85 -15.22
C MET A 63 15.73 3.24 -14.96
N GLY A 64 16.53 2.33 -14.39
CA GLY A 64 17.94 2.56 -14.08
C GLY A 64 18.20 3.36 -12.79
N MET A 65 17.15 3.72 -12.03
CA MET A 65 17.26 4.37 -10.73
C MET A 65 16.83 3.43 -9.61
N GLU A 66 17.54 3.48 -8.49
CA GLU A 66 17.14 2.78 -7.28
C GLU A 66 15.95 3.50 -6.63
N THR A 67 14.89 2.75 -6.37
CA THR A 67 13.67 3.27 -5.76
C THR A 67 13.07 2.25 -4.81
N SER A 68 12.36 2.74 -3.80
CA SER A 68 11.61 1.91 -2.87
C SER A 68 10.27 1.52 -3.49
N LEU A 69 9.85 0.25 -3.30
CA LEU A 69 8.51 -0.18 -3.68
C LEU A 69 7.41 0.59 -2.94
N GLY A 70 7.71 1.11 -1.75
CA GLY A 70 6.79 1.96 -1.00
C GLY A 70 6.37 3.21 -1.76
N VAL A 71 7.22 3.75 -2.66
CA VAL A 71 6.96 4.95 -3.45
C VAL A 71 5.70 4.83 -4.31
N ILE A 72 5.40 3.63 -4.81
CA ILE A 72 4.19 3.36 -5.60
C ILE A 72 2.92 3.73 -4.81
N PHE A 73 2.88 3.35 -3.54
CA PHE A 73 1.71 3.56 -2.69
C PHE A 73 1.56 5.03 -2.29
N TYR A 74 2.63 5.82 -2.23
CA TYR A 74 2.53 7.26 -1.98
C TYR A 74 1.69 7.98 -3.05
N SER A 75 1.81 7.57 -4.32
CA SER A 75 0.95 8.11 -5.38
C SER A 75 -0.54 7.85 -5.11
N SER A 76 -0.87 6.65 -4.63
CA SER A 76 -2.25 6.28 -4.26
C SER A 76 -2.75 6.99 -3.01
N ILE A 77 -1.89 7.15 -2.01
CA ILE A 77 -2.20 7.92 -0.78
C ILE A 77 -2.57 9.35 -1.15
N PHE A 78 -1.71 10.06 -1.90
CA PHE A 78 -1.97 11.44 -2.28
C PHE A 78 -3.22 11.57 -3.15
N PHE A 79 -3.36 10.70 -4.15
CA PHE A 79 -4.53 10.67 -5.00
C PHE A 79 -5.83 10.48 -4.20
N ALA A 80 -5.86 9.52 -3.28
CA ALA A 80 -7.01 9.25 -2.44
C ALA A 80 -7.26 10.41 -1.46
N THR A 81 -6.22 10.97 -0.81
CA THR A 81 -6.41 12.09 0.11
C THR A 81 -6.93 13.33 -0.58
N ASP A 82 -6.47 13.61 -1.81
CA ASP A 82 -6.94 14.75 -2.60
C ASP A 82 -8.39 14.55 -3.01
N LEU A 83 -8.74 13.37 -3.53
CA LEU A 83 -10.12 13.02 -3.88
C LEU A 83 -11.06 13.07 -2.66
N LEU A 84 -10.60 12.61 -1.49
CA LEU A 84 -11.36 12.68 -0.24
C LEU A 84 -11.54 14.14 0.20
N GLY A 85 -10.48 14.93 0.09
CA GLY A 85 -10.43 16.33 0.46
C GLY A 85 -11.36 17.19 -0.39
N GLU A 86 -11.41 16.96 -1.70
CA GLU A 86 -12.28 17.66 -2.63
C GLU A 86 -13.75 17.32 -2.42
N LYS A 87 -14.09 16.03 -2.26
CA LYS A 87 -15.49 15.59 -2.13
C LYS A 87 -16.07 15.73 -0.73
N HIS A 88 -15.26 15.52 0.32
CA HIS A 88 -15.73 15.39 1.70
C HIS A 88 -15.03 16.38 2.66
N GLY A 89 -14.19 17.27 2.13
CA GLY A 89 -13.50 18.31 2.88
C GLY A 89 -12.14 17.86 3.44
N ARG A 90 -11.25 18.84 3.62
CA ARG A 90 -9.88 18.62 4.12
C ARG A 90 -9.83 17.96 5.50
N ALA A 91 -10.80 18.24 6.36
CA ALA A 91 -10.89 17.62 7.68
C ALA A 91 -11.08 16.10 7.58
N ALA A 92 -11.88 15.62 6.62
CA ALA A 92 -12.09 14.19 6.41
C ALA A 92 -10.83 13.50 5.90
N ALA A 93 -10.09 14.14 5.00
CA ALA A 93 -8.81 13.65 4.50
C ALA A 93 -7.75 13.54 5.61
N SER A 94 -7.62 14.59 6.44
CA SER A 94 -6.68 14.59 7.57
C SER A 94 -7.01 13.49 8.60
N GLN A 95 -8.30 13.30 8.91
CA GLN A 95 -8.75 12.22 9.80
C GLN A 95 -8.42 10.83 9.23
N ALA A 96 -8.55 10.62 7.92
CA ALA A 96 -8.19 9.35 7.28
C ALA A 96 -6.69 9.05 7.40
N VAL A 97 -5.83 10.04 7.20
CA VAL A 97 -4.37 9.90 7.36
C VAL A 97 -4.01 9.64 8.82
N LEU A 98 -4.60 10.37 9.77
CA LEU A 98 -4.37 10.17 11.19
C LEU A 98 -4.81 8.75 11.63
N LEU A 99 -5.92 8.26 11.09
CA LEU A 99 -6.38 6.90 11.32
C LEU A 99 -5.37 5.88 10.78
N GLY A 100 -4.85 6.07 9.58
CA GLY A 100 -3.81 5.21 9.00
C GLY A 100 -2.51 5.20 9.82
N PHE A 101 -2.11 6.36 10.33
CA PHE A 101 -0.99 6.47 11.27
C PHE A 101 -1.26 5.72 12.57
N GLY A 102 -2.42 5.90 13.19
CA GLY A 102 -2.81 5.19 14.41
C GLY A 102 -2.81 3.67 14.24
N VAL A 103 -3.36 3.17 13.13
CA VAL A 103 -3.34 1.73 12.79
C VAL A 103 -1.91 1.24 12.60
N SER A 104 -1.03 2.03 11.96
CA SER A 104 0.38 1.67 11.80
C SER A 104 1.10 1.50 13.14
N VAL A 105 0.84 2.40 14.11
CA VAL A 105 1.38 2.30 15.47
C VAL A 105 0.89 1.02 16.15
N ILE A 106 -0.41 0.71 16.05
CA ILE A 106 -0.99 -0.52 16.61
C ILE A 106 -0.28 -1.75 16.02
N ILE A 107 -0.07 -1.78 14.70
CA ILE A 107 0.63 -2.90 14.05
C ILE A 107 2.05 -3.04 14.57
N VAL A 108 2.81 -1.95 14.70
CA VAL A 108 4.18 -2.00 15.24
C VAL A 108 4.18 -2.56 16.66
N VAL A 109 3.28 -2.11 17.53
CA VAL A 109 3.18 -2.60 18.90
C VAL A 109 2.80 -4.09 18.94
N MET A 110 1.76 -4.49 18.20
CA MET A 110 1.30 -5.87 18.15
C MET A 110 2.36 -6.82 17.58
N MET A 111 3.04 -6.42 16.50
CA MET A 111 4.14 -7.18 15.90
C MET A 111 5.32 -7.31 16.86
N SER A 112 5.69 -6.22 17.56
CA SER A 112 6.76 -6.25 18.56
C SER A 112 6.44 -7.22 19.70
N MET A 113 5.19 -7.25 20.17
CA MET A 113 4.73 -8.25 21.13
C MET A 113 4.74 -9.66 20.55
N SER A 114 4.37 -9.82 19.27
CA SER A 114 4.38 -11.11 18.59
C SER A 114 5.77 -11.74 18.52
N LEU A 115 6.82 -10.93 18.38
CA LEU A 115 8.21 -11.40 18.34
C LEU A 115 8.71 -11.97 19.69
N LEU A 116 7.99 -11.72 20.79
CA LEU A 116 8.31 -12.28 22.11
C LEU A 116 7.81 -13.73 22.28
N TYR A 117 6.89 -14.20 21.43
CA TYR A 117 6.46 -15.59 21.49
C TYR A 117 7.56 -16.52 20.96
N LEU A 118 7.89 -17.53 21.76
CA LEU A 118 8.85 -18.56 21.38
C LEU A 118 8.28 -19.40 20.22
N PRO A 119 9.07 -19.68 19.17
CA PRO A 119 8.63 -20.53 18.08
C PRO A 119 8.44 -21.98 18.57
N SER A 120 7.49 -22.70 17.97
CA SER A 120 7.32 -24.13 18.24
C SER A 120 8.56 -24.90 17.81
N ALA A 121 9.07 -25.75 18.70
CA ALA A 121 10.16 -26.69 18.39
C ALA A 121 9.67 -27.97 17.68
N ARG A 122 8.36 -28.09 17.42
CA ARG A 122 7.76 -29.22 16.69
C ARG A 122 7.54 -28.83 15.22
N PRO A 123 8.01 -29.66 14.26
CA PRO A 123 7.88 -29.41 12.83
C PRO A 123 6.43 -29.49 12.34
#